data_AF-A0A1Q3HG23-F1
#
_entry.id   AF-A0A1Q3HG23-F1
#
_cell.length_a   1.000
_cell.length_b   1.000
_cell.length_c   1.000
_cell.angle_alpha   90.00
_cell.angle_beta   90.00
_cell.angle_gamma   90.00
#
_symmetry.space_group_name_H-M   'P 1'
#
loop_
_entity.id
_entity.type
_entity.pdbx_description
1 polymer ?
#
loop_
_entity_poly.entity_id
_entity_poly.type
_entity_poly.pdbx_seq_one_letter_code
_entity_poly.pdbx_strand_id
1 'polypeptide(L)'
;MNPLVRETLLAAAGPGSRAVVVSPVLLPFLFVGMWLFISTLLAWLMGQMALLNRYPPVDEPLERSFQFGSGVVRWVNFKHSLYVGIGNRGLHLAPGVLLRTPLIRGVPCIPWGELRCVRSQDDGIVGWFLGSKFEVPALNLRFTLQGEPGRLVQRKLESLPSGLRLT
;
A
#
# COMPACT_ATOMS: atom_id res chain seq x y z
N MET A 1 -40.81 -8.95 2.25
CA MET A 1 -40.29 -8.00 1.23
C MET A 1 -41.38 -6.97 0.96
N ASN A 2 -41.08 -5.68 1.07
CA ASN A 2 -42.09 -4.61 1.06
C ASN A 2 -42.64 -4.41 -0.38
N PRO A 3 -43.98 -4.38 -0.60
CA PRO A 3 -44.57 -4.21 -1.93
C PRO A 3 -44.07 -2.98 -2.69
N LEU A 4 -43.77 -1.89 -1.97
CA LEU A 4 -43.21 -0.66 -2.55
C LEU A 4 -41.85 -0.85 -3.20
N VAL A 5 -41.00 -1.73 -2.65
CA VAL A 5 -39.68 -2.05 -3.20
C VAL A 5 -39.81 -2.87 -4.49
N ARG A 6 -40.85 -3.70 -4.58
CA ARG A 6 -41.12 -4.51 -5.77
C ARG A 6 -41.57 -3.63 -6.95
N GLU A 7 -42.43 -2.65 -6.70
CA GLU A 7 -42.91 -1.75 -7.75
C GLU A 7 -41.82 -0.78 -8.24
N THR A 8 -40.95 -0.29 -7.34
CA THR A 8 -39.80 0.53 -7.75
C THR A 8 -38.77 -0.25 -8.56
N LEU A 9 -38.52 -1.53 -8.23
CA LEU A 9 -37.63 -2.39 -9.03
C LEU A 9 -38.21 -2.71 -10.42
N LEU A 10 -39.53 -2.92 -10.52
CA LEU A 10 -40.21 -3.18 -11.79
C LEU A 10 -40.29 -1.92 -12.68
N ALA A 11 -40.48 -0.73 -12.09
CA ALA A 11 -40.48 0.53 -12.84
C ALA A 11 -39.07 0.92 -13.34
N ALA A 12 -38.02 0.56 -12.62
CA ALA A 12 -36.63 0.79 -13.04
C ALA A 12 -36.20 -0.10 -14.23
N ALA A 13 -36.86 -1.25 -14.42
CA ALA A 13 -36.68 -2.11 -15.58
C ALA A 13 -37.50 -1.60 -16.78
N GLY A 14 -37.22 -0.37 -17.22
CA GLY A 14 -37.92 0.23 -18.35
C GLY A 14 -37.79 -0.61 -19.64
N PRO A 15 -38.77 -0.52 -20.56
CA PRO A 15 -38.86 -1.34 -21.79
C PRO A 15 -37.74 -1.10 -22.83
N GLY A 16 -36.70 -0.34 -22.48
CA GLY A 16 -35.50 -0.10 -23.28
C GLY A 16 -34.21 -0.68 -22.70
N SER A 17 -34.27 -1.42 -21.58
CA SER A 17 -33.09 -2.10 -21.03
C SER A 17 -32.64 -3.24 -21.94
N ARG A 18 -31.78 -2.91 -22.91
CA ARG A 18 -31.03 -3.90 -23.69
C ARG A 18 -30.12 -4.63 -22.71
N ALA A 19 -30.43 -5.89 -22.42
CA ALA A 19 -29.53 -6.76 -21.69
C ALA A 19 -28.18 -6.76 -22.42
N VAL A 20 -27.16 -6.20 -21.79
CA VAL A 20 -25.80 -6.27 -22.31
C VAL A 20 -25.37 -7.72 -22.16
N VAL A 21 -25.51 -8.51 -23.23
CA VAL A 21 -25.03 -9.89 -23.26
C VAL A 21 -23.50 -9.82 -23.29
N VAL A 22 -22.89 -9.84 -22.11
CA VAL A 22 -21.44 -9.94 -22.00
C VAL A 22 -21.07 -11.36 -22.42
N SER A 23 -20.36 -11.48 -23.54
CA SER A 23 -19.82 -12.77 -23.97
C SER A 23 -19.00 -13.39 -22.83
N PRO A 24 -19.17 -14.69 -22.49
CA PRO A 24 -18.35 -15.36 -21.49
C PRO A 24 -16.85 -15.25 -21.76
N VAL A 25 -16.47 -15.10 -23.04
CA VAL A 25 -15.09 -14.87 -23.48
C VAL A 25 -14.60 -13.46 -23.14
N LEU A 26 -15.47 -12.45 -23.20
CA LEU A 26 -15.11 -11.05 -22.92
C LEU A 26 -14.93 -10.78 -21.41
N LEU A 27 -15.65 -11.52 -20.57
CA LEU A 27 -15.63 -11.37 -19.12
C LEU A 27 -14.22 -11.45 -18.50
N PRO A 28 -13.37 -12.46 -18.79
CA PRO A 28 -12.00 -12.51 -18.25
C PRO A 28 -11.13 -11.34 -18.71
N PHE A 29 -11.28 -10.86 -19.94
CA PHE A 29 -10.51 -9.69 -20.42
C PHE A 29 -10.92 -8.41 -19.71
N LEU A 30 -12.22 -8.20 -19.49
CA LEU A 30 -12.72 -7.07 -18.71
C LEU A 30 -12.24 -7.13 -17.27
N PHE A 31 -12.27 -8.33 -16.67
CA PHE A 31 -11.77 -8.53 -15.32
C PHE A 31 -10.27 -8.19 -15.21
N VAL A 32 -9.44 -8.76 -16.10
CA VAL A 32 -7.99 -8.49 -16.10
C VAL A 32 -7.70 -7.02 -16.41
N GLY A 33 -8.39 -6.43 -17.39
CA GLY A 33 -8.22 -5.02 -17.73
C GLY A 33 -8.57 -4.09 -16.55
N MET A 34 -9.69 -4.33 -15.90
CA MET A 34 -10.10 -3.58 -14.71
C MET A 34 -9.14 -3.80 -13.54
N TRP A 35 -8.68 -5.03 -13.31
CA TRP A 35 -7.72 -5.33 -12.25
C TRP A 35 -6.36 -4.64 -12.48
N LEU A 36 -5.83 -4.68 -13.69
CA LEU A 36 -4.60 -3.97 -14.07
C LEU A 36 -4.77 -2.46 -13.95
N PHE A 37 -5.92 -1.93 -14.37
CA PHE A 37 -6.24 -0.51 -14.25
C PHE A 37 -6.27 -0.06 -12.79
N ILE A 38 -7.02 -0.76 -11.93
CA ILE A 38 -7.11 -0.45 -10.49
C ILE A 38 -5.74 -0.57 -9.82
N SER A 39 -4.97 -1.61 -10.12
CA SER A 39 -3.62 -1.80 -9.54
C SER A 39 -2.67 -0.68 -9.95
N THR A 40 -2.69 -0.27 -11.22
CA THR A 40 -1.88 0.84 -11.73
C THR A 40 -2.31 2.17 -11.12
N LEU A 41 -3.61 2.42 -11.01
CA LEU A 41 -4.16 3.61 -10.37
C LEU A 41 -3.76 3.69 -8.90
N LEU A 42 -3.87 2.59 -8.14
CA LEU A 42 -3.46 2.53 -6.74
C LEU A 42 -1.95 2.75 -6.57
N ALA A 43 -1.13 2.13 -7.42
CA ALA A 43 0.32 2.33 -7.41
C ALA A 43 0.69 3.81 -7.69
N TRP A 44 -0.02 4.45 -8.61
CA TRP A 44 0.15 5.86 -8.92
C TRP A 44 -0.27 6.77 -7.76
N LEU A 45 -1.46 6.55 -7.18
CA LEU A 45 -1.99 7.31 -6.03
C LEU A 45 -1.10 7.17 -4.78
N MET A 46 -0.53 5.99 -4.56
CA MET A 46 0.42 5.74 -3.47
C MET A 46 1.74 6.52 -3.67
N GLY A 47 2.04 6.97 -4.89
CA GLY A 47 3.33 7.56 -5.23
C GLY A 47 4.41 6.52 -5.44
N GLN A 48 4.05 5.28 -5.78
CA GLN A 48 5.02 4.19 -5.96
C GLN A 48 6.02 4.48 -7.09
N MET A 49 5.56 5.11 -8.17
CA MET A 49 6.46 5.51 -9.27
C MET A 49 7.47 6.57 -8.82
N ALA A 50 7.05 7.53 -7.97
CA ALA A 50 7.96 8.52 -7.41
C ALA A 50 8.99 7.88 -6.47
N LEU A 51 8.54 6.90 -5.67
CA LEU A 51 9.40 6.08 -4.83
C LEU A 51 10.42 5.29 -5.65
N LEU A 52 10.00 4.60 -6.72
CA LEU A 52 10.90 3.79 -7.55
C LEU A 52 11.89 4.63 -8.36
N ASN A 53 11.46 5.81 -8.84
CA ASN A 53 12.35 6.72 -9.55
C ASN A 53 13.45 7.29 -8.63
N ARG A 54 13.12 7.52 -7.35
CA ARG A 54 14.06 8.06 -6.36
C ARG A 54 14.91 6.97 -5.70
N TYR A 55 14.28 5.85 -5.38
CA TYR A 55 14.85 4.73 -4.64
C TYR A 55 14.67 3.45 -5.46
N PRO A 56 15.65 3.13 -6.33
CA PRO A 56 15.57 1.94 -7.16
C PRO A 56 15.54 0.68 -6.29
N PRO A 57 14.99 -0.44 -6.79
CA PRO A 57 15.05 -1.73 -6.12
C PRO A 57 16.50 -2.14 -5.86
N VAL A 58 16.73 -2.71 -4.68
CA VAL A 58 18.03 -3.24 -4.29
C VAL A 58 17.88 -4.73 -4.01
N ASP A 59 18.64 -5.56 -4.72
CA ASP A 59 18.78 -6.97 -4.39
C ASP A 59 19.74 -7.13 -3.20
N GLU A 60 19.17 -7.13 -2.00
CA GLU A 60 19.88 -7.45 -0.75
C GLU A 60 19.09 -8.47 0.07
N PRO A 61 19.76 -9.30 0.89
CA PRO A 61 19.07 -10.16 1.83
C PRO A 61 18.34 -9.30 2.88
N LEU A 62 17.05 -9.56 3.05
CA LEU A 62 16.23 -8.90 4.06
C LEU A 62 16.42 -9.56 5.42
N GLU A 63 16.61 -8.76 6.47
CA GLU A 63 16.68 -9.26 7.84
C GLU A 63 15.32 -9.80 8.29
N ARG A 64 14.25 -9.06 7.95
CA ARG A 64 12.86 -9.41 8.20
C ARG A 64 11.99 -8.94 7.05
N SER A 65 10.96 -9.72 6.73
CA SER A 65 9.93 -9.31 5.79
C SER A 65 8.55 -9.66 6.32
N PHE A 66 7.62 -8.75 6.11
CA PHE A 66 6.22 -8.87 6.51
C PHE A 66 5.37 -8.78 5.25
N GLN A 67 4.72 -9.89 4.94
CA GLN A 67 3.64 -9.94 3.98
C GLN A 67 2.35 -9.56 4.70
N PHE A 68 1.43 -8.87 4.01
CA PHE A 68 0.12 -8.48 4.57
C PHE A 68 0.19 -7.54 5.78
N GLY A 69 1.19 -6.65 5.79
CA GLY A 69 1.23 -5.52 6.70
C GLY A 69 0.03 -4.59 6.48
N SER A 70 -0.38 -3.92 7.55
CA SER A 70 -1.39 -2.87 7.51
C SER A 70 -0.75 -1.51 7.72
N GLY A 71 -1.19 -0.52 6.95
CA GLY A 71 -0.64 0.81 7.01
C GLY A 71 -1.35 1.80 6.11
N VAL A 72 -1.05 3.08 6.29
CA VAL A 72 -1.54 4.15 5.43
C VAL A 72 -0.34 4.72 4.71
N VAL A 73 -0.40 4.88 3.38
CA VAL A 73 0.63 5.58 2.60
C VAL A 73 -0.04 6.74 1.89
N ARG A 74 0.36 7.98 2.22
CA ARG A 74 -0.36 9.21 1.88
C ARG A 74 -1.81 9.20 2.36
N TRP A 75 -2.74 8.88 1.46
CA TRP A 75 -4.19 8.85 1.67
C TRP A 75 -4.79 7.46 1.45
N VAL A 76 -3.96 6.49 1.03
CA VAL A 76 -4.41 5.13 0.71
C VAL A 76 -4.19 4.25 1.93
N ASN A 77 -5.28 3.67 2.43
CA ASN A 77 -5.25 2.73 3.54
C ASN A 77 -5.09 1.30 3.00
N PHE A 78 -3.91 0.71 3.24
CA PHE A 78 -3.59 -0.66 2.92
C PHE A 78 -3.89 -1.53 4.14
N LYS A 79 -5.05 -2.17 4.15
CA LYS A 79 -5.40 -3.16 5.17
C LYS A 79 -4.98 -4.54 4.68
N HIS A 80 -4.01 -5.15 5.36
CA HIS A 80 -3.43 -6.45 5.00
C HIS A 80 -2.93 -6.53 3.55
N SER A 81 -2.43 -5.42 3.01
CA SER A 81 -2.02 -5.33 1.61
C SER A 81 -0.74 -4.54 1.41
N LEU A 82 0.04 -4.38 2.48
CA LEU A 82 1.36 -3.76 2.42
C LEU A 82 2.45 -4.82 2.59
N TYR A 83 3.49 -4.71 1.81
CA TYR A 83 4.74 -5.43 1.99
C TYR A 83 5.75 -4.52 2.67
N VAL A 84 6.35 -5.02 3.75
CA VAL A 84 7.37 -4.31 4.51
C VAL A 84 8.58 -5.21 4.66
N GLY A 85 9.71 -4.84 4.07
CA GLY A 85 11.00 -5.51 4.23
C GLY A 85 11.98 -4.61 4.97
N ILE A 86 12.67 -5.17 5.96
CA ILE A 86 13.72 -4.48 6.72
C ILE A 86 15.04 -5.03 6.22
N GLY A 87 15.78 -4.20 5.49
CA GLY A 87 17.10 -4.53 4.95
C GLY A 87 18.22 -3.75 5.64
N ASN A 88 19.46 -4.08 5.29
CA ASN A 88 20.63 -3.38 5.80
C ASN A 88 20.71 -1.96 5.24
N ARG A 89 20.43 -1.79 3.95
CA ARG A 89 20.48 -0.47 3.29
C ARG A 89 19.27 0.41 3.61
N GLY A 90 18.11 -0.19 3.82
CA GLY A 90 16.90 0.58 4.01
C GLY A 90 15.62 -0.20 4.28
N LEU A 91 14.53 0.54 4.25
CA LEU A 91 13.18 0.04 4.34
C LEU A 91 12.62 -0.23 2.94
N HIS A 92 12.29 -1.49 2.69
CA HIS A 92 11.63 -1.94 1.47
C HIS A 92 10.12 -1.83 1.65
N LEU A 93 9.46 -0.96 0.88
CA LEU A 93 8.03 -0.71 1.03
C LEU A 93 7.32 -0.81 -0.31
N ALA A 94 6.32 -1.69 -0.43
CA ALA A 94 5.50 -1.79 -1.62
C ALA A 94 4.09 -2.28 -1.28
N PRO A 95 3.11 -2.14 -2.18
CA PRO A 95 1.87 -2.88 -2.08
C PRO A 95 2.15 -4.38 -2.11
N GLY A 96 1.21 -5.15 -1.56
CA GLY A 96 1.24 -6.61 -1.58
C GLY A 96 1.22 -7.15 -3.01
N VAL A 97 1.55 -8.43 -3.16
CA VAL A 97 1.78 -9.08 -4.45
C VAL A 97 0.60 -8.91 -5.42
N LEU A 98 -0.64 -8.97 -4.93
CA LEU A 98 -1.86 -8.83 -5.75
C LEU A 98 -2.04 -7.44 -6.37
N LEU A 99 -1.40 -6.42 -5.81
CA LEU A 99 -1.44 -5.04 -6.29
C LEU A 99 -0.15 -4.66 -7.03
N ARG A 100 0.83 -5.56 -7.13
CA ARG A 100 2.02 -5.36 -7.94
C ARG A 100 1.70 -5.76 -9.37
N THR A 101 1.42 -4.76 -10.19
CA THR A 101 1.35 -4.95 -11.64
C THR A 101 2.70 -5.53 -12.12
N PRO A 102 2.74 -6.54 -12.99
CA PRO A 102 4.00 -7.11 -13.53
C PRO A 102 4.89 -6.07 -14.23
N LEU A 103 4.31 -4.93 -14.59
CA LEU A 103 5.00 -3.79 -15.18
C LEU A 103 5.85 -3.00 -14.17
N ILE A 104 5.58 -3.11 -12.87
CA ILE A 104 6.28 -2.38 -11.82
C ILE A 104 7.46 -3.24 -11.34
N ARG A 105 8.68 -2.83 -11.71
CA ARG A 105 9.90 -3.59 -11.37
C ARG A 105 10.31 -3.35 -9.92
N GLY A 106 10.20 -4.40 -9.11
CA GLY A 106 10.83 -4.49 -7.79
C GLY A 106 10.14 -3.73 -6.66
N VAL A 107 10.79 -3.72 -5.50
CA VAL A 107 10.35 -3.02 -4.29
C VAL A 107 11.32 -1.87 -4.05
N PRO A 108 10.84 -0.61 -3.95
CA PRO A 108 11.73 0.50 -3.68
C PRO A 108 12.34 0.36 -2.28
N CYS A 109 13.62 0.66 -2.17
CA CYS A 109 14.40 0.58 -0.93
C CYS A 109 14.69 2.00 -0.41
N ILE A 110 13.88 2.48 0.53
CA ILE A 110 14.07 3.80 1.15
C ILE A 110 15.28 3.73 2.10
N PRO A 111 16.37 4.47 1.85
CA PRO A 111 17.54 4.46 2.72
C PRO A 111 17.17 4.89 4.14
N TRP A 112 17.80 4.28 5.13
CA TRP A 112 17.50 4.59 6.53
C TRP A 112 17.72 6.06 6.91
N GLY A 113 18.70 6.73 6.28
CA GLY A 113 18.98 8.13 6.57
C GLY A 113 17.93 9.11 6.05
N GLU A 114 17.16 8.71 5.04
CA GLU A 114 16.05 9.54 4.52
C GLU A 114 14.73 9.27 5.24
N LEU A 115 14.70 8.28 6.14
CA LEU A 115 13.51 7.90 6.88
C LEU A 115 13.48 8.59 8.26
N ARG A 116 12.38 9.27 8.56
CA ARG A 116 12.15 9.91 9.86
C ARG A 116 10.96 9.29 10.57
N CYS A 117 11.14 8.93 11.84
CA CYS A 117 10.03 8.56 12.70
C CYS A 117 9.39 9.83 13.26
N VAL A 118 8.16 10.15 12.83
CA VAL A 118 7.40 11.30 13.30
C VAL A 118 6.64 10.96 14.58
N ARG A 119 6.20 9.71 14.71
CA ARG A 119 5.49 9.22 15.89
C ARG A 119 5.87 7.77 16.16
N SER A 120 6.42 7.52 17.33
CA SER A 120 6.62 6.17 17.86
C SER A 120 5.28 5.53 18.23
N GLN A 121 5.21 4.21 18.11
CA GLN A 121 4.05 3.47 18.61
C GLN A 121 4.19 3.27 20.13
N ASP A 122 3.25 3.80 20.89
CA ASP A 122 3.17 3.55 22.34
C ASP A 122 2.75 2.09 22.62
N ASP A 123 3.18 1.53 23.74
CA ASP A 123 2.91 0.13 24.13
C ASP A 123 1.45 -0.15 24.58
N GLY A 124 0.50 0.75 24.29
CA GLY A 124 -0.92 0.62 24.65
C GLY A 124 -1.85 0.23 23.49
N ILE A 125 -3.11 -0.11 23.83
CA ILE A 125 -4.19 -0.41 22.86
C ILE A 125 -4.37 0.74 21.87
N VAL A 126 -4.34 1.99 22.36
CA VAL A 126 -4.46 3.20 21.54
C VAL A 126 -3.28 3.33 20.55
N GLY A 127 -2.06 3.02 21.01
CA GLY A 127 -0.87 2.99 20.16
C GLY A 127 -0.94 1.89 19.10
N TRP A 128 -1.54 0.74 19.42
CA TRP A 128 -1.74 -0.36 18.46
C TRP A 128 -2.59 0.07 17.27
N PHE A 129 -3.70 0.77 17.51
CA PHE A 129 -4.58 1.27 16.43
C PHE A 129 -3.93 2.38 15.60
N LEU A 130 -3.14 3.26 16.24
CA LEU A 130 -2.55 4.42 15.57
C LEU A 130 -1.29 4.08 14.76
N GLY A 131 -0.54 3.04 15.15
CA GLY A 131 0.69 2.62 14.48
C GLY A 131 1.86 3.61 14.63
N SER A 132 3.04 3.20 14.14
CA SER A 132 4.21 4.08 14.04
C SER A 132 4.12 4.91 12.76
N LYS A 133 4.30 6.22 12.87
CA LYS A 133 4.24 7.15 11.73
C LYS A 133 5.64 7.52 11.27
N PHE A 134 5.87 7.33 9.99
CA PHE A 134 7.12 7.64 9.31
C PHE A 134 6.91 8.66 8.21
N GLU A 135 7.98 9.39 7.91
CA GLU A 135 8.04 10.38 6.85
C GLU A 135 9.34 10.24 6.07
N VAL A 136 9.23 10.37 4.75
CA VAL A 136 10.37 10.50 3.83
C VAL A 136 10.32 11.93 3.28
N PRO A 137 11.08 12.86 3.88
CA PRO A 137 10.97 14.29 3.57
C PRO A 137 11.20 14.60 2.09
N ALA A 138 12.15 13.91 1.45
CA ALA A 138 12.51 14.12 0.05
C ALA A 138 11.33 13.93 -0.93
N LEU A 139 10.33 13.13 -0.56
CA LEU A 139 9.15 12.86 -1.38
C LEU A 139 7.84 13.42 -0.79
N ASN A 140 7.93 14.17 0.31
CA ASN A 140 6.78 14.56 1.14
C ASN A 140 5.84 13.35 1.37
N LEU A 141 6.45 12.19 1.63
CA LEU A 141 5.73 10.92 1.74
C LEU A 141 5.57 10.59 3.21
N ARG A 142 4.33 10.52 3.67
CA ARG A 142 4.00 10.08 5.02
C ARG A 142 3.34 8.72 4.96
N PHE A 143 3.76 7.83 5.84
CA PHE A 143 3.11 6.55 5.99
C PHE A 143 3.07 6.08 7.43
N THR A 144 2.13 5.21 7.72
CA THR A 144 1.93 4.61 9.03
C THR A 144 2.04 3.12 8.91
N LEU A 145 2.79 2.47 9.79
CA LEU A 145 2.86 1.01 9.89
C LEU A 145 2.24 0.57 11.21
N GLN A 146 1.32 -0.39 11.15
CA GLN A 146 0.63 -0.91 12.33
C GLN A 146 1.29 -2.21 12.83
N GLY A 147 1.26 -2.40 14.15
CA GLY A 147 1.74 -3.61 14.83
C GLY A 147 3.26 -3.82 14.78
N GLU A 148 3.66 -5.09 14.75
CA GLU A 148 5.07 -5.52 14.77
C GLU A 148 5.96 -4.86 13.71
N PRO A 149 5.57 -4.73 12.41
CA PRO A 149 6.45 -4.11 11.43
C PRO A 149 6.79 -2.66 11.78
N GLY A 150 5.84 -1.89 12.31
CA GLY A 150 6.09 -0.52 12.76
C GLY A 150 7.10 -0.44 13.89
N ARG A 151 6.99 -1.33 14.89
CA ARG A 151 7.92 -1.39 16.04
C ARG A 151 9.33 -1.77 15.61
N LEU A 152 9.47 -2.73 14.70
CA LEU A 152 10.79 -3.17 14.25
C LEU A 152 11.49 -2.11 13.40
N VAL A 153 10.76 -1.43 12.52
CA VAL A 153 11.29 -0.29 11.75
C VAL A 153 11.73 0.83 12.69
N GLN A 154 10.93 1.13 13.71
CA GLN A 154 11.27 2.12 14.73
C GLN A 154 12.55 1.73 15.49
N ARG A 155 12.63 0.50 16.02
CA ARG A 155 13.83 0.01 16.75
C ARG A 155 15.07 0.01 15.88
N LYS A 156 14.94 -0.38 14.61
CA LYS A 156 16.05 -0.34 13.65
C LYS A 156 16.54 1.11 13.48
N LEU A 157 15.63 2.07 13.29
CA LEU A 157 15.97 3.48 13.17
C LEU A 157 16.66 4.03 14.44
N GLU A 158 16.18 3.63 15.61
CA GLU A 158 16.76 4.00 16.92
C GLU A 158 18.15 3.41 17.14
N SER A 159 18.43 2.22 16.60
CA SER A 159 19.74 1.54 16.70
C SER A 159 20.82 2.13 15.78
N LEU A 160 20.43 2.92 14.78
CA LEU A 160 21.39 3.49 13.83
C LEU A 160 22.19 4.65 14.46
N PRO A 161 23.50 4.76 14.15
CA PRO A 161 24.34 5.83 14.66
C PRO A 161 23.83 7.19 14.19
N SER A 162 23.91 8.19 15.07
CA SER A 162 23.34 9.53 14.88
C SER A 162 23.77 10.22 13.58
N GLY A 163 24.95 9.90 13.07
CA GLY A 163 25.49 10.46 11.82
C GLY A 163 24.71 10.07 10.56
N LEU A 164 23.95 8.96 10.59
CA LEU A 164 23.09 8.55 9.48
C LEU A 164 21.73 9.27 9.48
N ARG A 165 21.38 10.05 10.52
CA ARG A 165 20.05 10.66 10.67
C ARG A 165 19.91 12.07 10.04
N LEU A 166 20.98 12.65 9.47
CA LEU A 166 21.07 14.10 9.22
C LEU A 166 21.34 14.52 7.76
N THR A 167 21.30 13.61 6.79
CA THR A 167 21.37 13.96 5.36
C THR A 167 19.99 13.93 4.74
#